data_AF-A0A956PIW1-F1
#
_entry.id   AF-A0A956PIW1-F1
#
_cell.length_a   1.000
_cell.length_b   1.000
_cell.length_c   1.000
_cell.angle_alpha   90.00
_cell.angle_beta   90.00
_cell.angle_gamma   90.00
#
_symmetry.space_group_name_H-M   'P 1'
#
loop_
_entity.id
_entity.type
_entity.pdbx_description
1 polymer ?
#
loop_
_entity_poly.entity_id
_entity_poly.type
_entity_poly.pdbx_seq_one_letter_code
_entity_poly.pdbx_strand_id
1 'polypeptide(L)'
;MPANNTPPNDSGFRRFWSLLPAARFLNHGSFGACPTVILERRQALERELESAPVPYIVGRLPGRLDEARREVSSFLQGDPERLVFVRNATEGVNAVLSSFPLDTAD
;
A
#
# COMPACT_ATOMS: atom_id res chain seq x y z
N MET A 1 -2.92 6.59 42.08
CA MET A 1 -3.14 5.29 41.41
C MET A 1 -1.92 5.01 40.54
N PRO A 2 -1.12 3.96 40.79
CA PRO A 2 -0.06 3.60 39.85
C PRO A 2 -0.70 3.20 38.51
N ALA A 3 -0.19 3.75 37.40
CA ALA A 3 -0.62 3.35 36.07
C ALA A 3 -0.37 1.85 35.92
N ASN A 4 -1.43 1.11 35.57
CA ASN A 4 -1.32 -0.31 35.30
C ASN A 4 -0.51 -0.49 34.01
N ASN A 5 0.79 -0.72 34.15
CA ASN A 5 1.75 -0.87 33.04
C ASN A 5 1.74 -2.28 32.44
N THR A 6 0.66 -3.05 32.62
CA THR A 6 0.54 -4.35 31.95
C THR A 6 0.56 -4.10 30.44
N PRO A 7 1.59 -4.58 29.71
CA PRO A 7 1.61 -4.40 28.27
C PRO A 7 0.36 -5.07 27.70
N PRO A 8 -0.32 -4.44 26.71
CA PRO A 8 -1.45 -5.08 26.05
C PRO A 8 -1.02 -6.45 25.54
N ASN A 9 -1.91 -7.42 25.68
CA ASN A 9 -1.69 -8.81 25.31
C ASN A 9 -1.09 -8.87 23.90
N ASP A 10 0.09 -9.49 23.74
CA ASP A 10 0.73 -9.59 22.43
C ASP A 10 -0.20 -10.41 21.54
N SER A 11 -0.75 -9.78 20.50
CA SER A 11 -1.65 -10.42 19.55
C SER A 11 -0.96 -11.54 18.75
N GLY A 12 0.35 -11.72 18.92
CA GLY A 12 1.20 -12.67 18.20
C GLY A 12 1.49 -12.20 16.78
N PHE A 13 0.71 -11.25 16.25
CA PHE A 13 0.86 -10.71 14.91
C PHE A 13 2.17 -9.94 14.73
N ARG A 14 2.78 -9.44 15.81
CA ARG A 14 4.06 -8.70 15.77
C ARG A 14 5.14 -9.43 14.94
N ARG A 15 5.17 -10.77 14.99
CA ARG A 15 6.13 -11.60 14.23
C ARG A 15 6.10 -11.38 12.71
N PHE A 16 5.00 -10.86 12.17
CA PHE A 16 4.86 -10.57 10.75
C PHE A 16 5.48 -9.24 10.33
N TRP A 17 6.01 -8.43 11.26
CA TRP A 17 6.67 -7.17 10.94
C TRP A 17 8.12 -7.18 11.41
N SER A 18 9.03 -6.67 10.58
CA SER A 18 10.44 -6.47 10.91
C SER A 18 10.72 -5.24 11.81
N LEU A 19 9.78 -4.88 12.70
CA LEU A 19 9.94 -3.76 13.62
C LEU A 19 11.02 -4.07 14.67
N LEU A 20 11.75 -3.04 15.10
CA LEU A 20 12.75 -3.16 16.16
C LEU A 20 12.14 -3.83 17.41
N PRO A 21 12.68 -4.97 17.91
CA PRO A 21 12.09 -5.74 19.00
C PRO A 21 11.78 -4.92 20.26
N ALA A 22 12.67 -3.98 20.62
CA ALA A 22 12.51 -3.11 21.77
C ALA A 22 11.50 -1.95 21.55
N ALA A 23 11.18 -1.62 20.30
CA ALA A 23 10.31 -0.48 19.99
C ALA A 23 8.82 -0.84 20.12
N ARG A 24 8.09 0.05 20.76
CA ARG A 24 6.62 0.13 20.69
C ARG A 24 6.26 1.14 19.61
N PHE A 25 5.90 0.63 18.43
CA PHE A 25 5.57 1.49 17.29
C PHE A 25 4.12 1.97 17.41
N LEU A 26 3.94 3.11 18.09
CA LEU A 26 2.61 3.64 18.42
C LEU A 26 1.99 4.50 17.31
N ASN A 27 2.79 4.90 16.32
CA ASN A 27 2.34 5.75 15.21
C ASN A 27 2.48 5.03 13.86
N HIS A 28 1.68 3.98 13.66
CA HIS A 28 1.58 3.32 12.35
C HIS A 28 0.86 4.20 11.31
N GLY A 29 0.04 5.15 11.75
CA GLY A 29 -0.79 5.99 10.88
C GLY A 29 -0.02 6.98 10.00
N SER A 30 1.23 7.34 10.33
CA SER A 30 2.02 8.26 9.50
C SER A 30 2.56 7.61 8.23
N PHE A 31 3.41 6.58 8.36
CA PHE A 31 4.10 5.95 7.23
C PHE A 31 3.80 4.45 7.11
N GLY A 32 3.21 3.84 8.14
CA GLY A 32 3.02 2.40 8.23
C GLY A 32 4.32 1.62 8.43
N ALA A 33 4.14 0.31 8.48
CA ALA A 33 5.20 -0.69 8.42
C ALA A 33 4.65 -1.88 7.62
N CYS A 34 5.44 -2.38 6.68
CA CYS A 34 4.99 -3.43 5.79
C CYS A 34 5.26 -4.81 6.40
N PRO A 35 4.29 -5.75 6.39
CA PRO A 35 4.55 -7.12 6.81
C PRO A 35 5.66 -7.78 5.99
N THR A 36 6.48 -8.62 6.61
CA THR A 36 7.65 -9.27 6.01
C THR A 36 7.29 -10.08 4.77
N VAL A 37 6.16 -10.79 4.78
CA VAL A 37 5.67 -11.55 3.61
C VAL A 37 5.41 -10.66 2.38
N ILE A 38 4.95 -9.43 2.60
CA ILE A 38 4.71 -8.47 1.50
C ILE A 38 6.03 -7.90 1.00
N LEU A 39 6.99 -7.63 1.90
CA LEU A 39 8.35 -7.22 1.53
C LEU A 39 9.06 -8.27 0.67
N GLU A 40 8.93 -9.55 1.03
CA GLU A 40 9.49 -10.68 0.27
C GLU A 40 8.87 -10.77 -1.13
N ARG A 41 7.53 -10.62 -1.24
CA ARG A 41 6.86 -10.61 -2.54
C ARG A 41 7.31 -9.43 -3.40
N ARG A 42 7.44 -8.24 -2.82
CA ARG A 42 7.97 -7.05 -3.53
C ARG A 42 9.37 -7.30 -4.07
N GLN A 43 10.29 -7.82 -3.24
CA GLN A 43 11.65 -8.15 -3.68
C GLN A 43 11.68 -9.20 -4.79
N ALA A 44 10.78 -10.18 -4.76
CA ALA A 44 10.65 -11.15 -5.84
C ALA A 44 10.21 -10.48 -7.15
N LEU A 45 9.22 -9.58 -7.10
CA LEU A 45 8.76 -8.81 -8.27
C LEU A 45 9.87 -7.90 -8.83
N GLU A 46 10.66 -7.28 -7.96
CA GLU A 46 11.83 -6.48 -8.36
C GLU A 46 12.86 -7.35 -9.09
N ARG A 47 13.20 -8.53 -8.57
CA ARG A 47 14.09 -9.47 -9.27
C ARG A 47 13.54 -9.93 -10.62
N GLU A 48 12.23 -10.18 -10.71
CA GLU A 48 11.56 -10.54 -11.97
C GLU A 48 11.63 -9.39 -13.00
N LEU A 49 11.45 -8.14 -12.55
CA LEU A 49 11.62 -6.94 -13.39
C LEU A 49 13.05 -6.88 -13.93
N GLU A 50 14.05 -6.93 -13.04
CA GLU A 50 15.46 -6.80 -13.41
C GLU A 50 15.95 -7.92 -14.35
N SER A 51 15.38 -9.13 -14.23
CA SER A 51 15.73 -10.25 -15.11
C SER A 51 15.34 -10.03 -16.58
N ALA A 52 14.30 -9.23 -16.84
CA ALA A 52 13.79 -8.97 -18.18
C ALA A 52 12.89 -7.71 -18.20
N PRO A 53 13.48 -6.50 -18.15
CA PRO A 53 12.72 -5.26 -17.92
C PRO A 53 11.68 -4.98 -19.01
N VAL A 54 12.05 -5.12 -20.29
CA VAL A 54 11.14 -4.84 -21.41
C VAL A 54 9.96 -5.83 -21.44
N PRO A 55 10.17 -7.16 -21.43
CA PRO A 55 9.05 -8.12 -21.33
C PRO A 55 8.20 -7.94 -20.07
N TYR A 56 8.82 -7.52 -18.95
CA TYR A 56 8.08 -7.27 -17.72
C TYR A 56 7.17 -6.06 -17.87
N ILE A 57 7.72 -4.89 -18.22
CA ILE A 57 7.00 -3.61 -18.24
C ILE A 57 5.94 -3.59 -19.34
N VAL A 58 6.29 -4.03 -20.55
CA VAL A 58 5.38 -3.95 -21.70
C VAL A 58 4.40 -5.12 -21.73
N GLY A 59 4.83 -6.32 -21.32
CA GLY A 59 4.03 -7.53 -21.42
C GLY A 59 3.25 -7.86 -20.15
N ARG A 60 3.96 -8.07 -19.03
CA ARG A 60 3.38 -8.65 -17.81
C ARG A 60 2.72 -7.63 -16.89
N LEU A 61 3.32 -6.45 -16.75
CA LEU A 61 2.90 -5.44 -15.78
C LEU A 61 1.45 -4.97 -15.98
N PRO A 62 0.95 -4.70 -17.21
CA PRO A 62 -0.43 -4.27 -17.39
C PRO A 62 -1.45 -5.27 -16.83
N GLY A 63 -1.31 -6.55 -17.19
CA GLY A 63 -2.20 -7.61 -16.69
C GLY A 63 -2.13 -7.79 -15.17
N ARG A 64 -0.94 -7.64 -14.57
CA ARG A 64 -0.75 -7.68 -13.11
C ARG A 64 -1.41 -6.50 -12.40
N LEU A 65 -1.35 -5.30 -12.99
CA LEU A 65 -2.03 -4.12 -12.45
C LEU A 65 -3.55 -4.27 -12.55
N ASP A 66 -4.06 -4.85 -13.63
CA ASP A 66 -5.50 -5.10 -13.78
C ASP A 66 -5.98 -6.18 -12.79
N GLU A 67 -5.19 -7.22 -12.53
CA GLU A 67 -5.46 -8.20 -11.48
C GLU A 67 -5.50 -7.55 -10.10
N ALA A 68 -4.48 -6.76 -9.74
CA ALA A 68 -4.45 -6.03 -8.49
C ALA A 68 -5.64 -5.06 -8.35
N ARG A 69 -6.04 -4.40 -9.44
CA ARG A 69 -7.19 -3.49 -9.45
C ARG A 69 -8.49 -4.20 -9.12
N ARG A 70 -8.72 -5.40 -9.68
CA ARG A 70 -9.89 -6.25 -9.40
C ARG A 70 -9.93 -6.72 -7.94
N GLU A 71 -8.79 -7.13 -7.39
CA GLU A 71 -8.71 -7.55 -5.99
C GLU A 71 -9.02 -6.39 -5.03
N VAL A 72 -8.43 -5.21 -5.28
CA VAL A 72 -8.67 -4.02 -4.46
C VAL A 72 -10.11 -3.52 -4.60
N SER A 73 -10.66 -3.50 -5.82
CA SER A 73 -12.04 -3.07 -6.03
C SER A 73 -13.03 -4.02 -5.34
N SER A 74 -12.79 -5.33 -5.39
CA SER A 74 -13.57 -6.33 -4.66
C SER A 74 -13.55 -6.09 -3.15
N PHE A 75 -12.37 -5.85 -2.57
CA PHE A 75 -12.22 -5.50 -1.16
C PHE A 75 -12.99 -4.23 -0.77
N LEU A 76 -12.99 -3.22 -1.64
CA LEU A 76 -13.71 -1.95 -1.46
C LEU A 76 -15.19 -2.02 -1.88
N GLN A 77 -15.68 -3.17 -2.35
CA GLN A 77 -17.04 -3.35 -2.91
C GLN A 77 -17.35 -2.34 -4.04
N GLY A 78 -16.36 -2.06 -4.88
CA GLY A 78 -16.44 -1.10 -5.99
C GLY A 78 -16.21 -1.71 -7.37
N ASP A 79 -16.39 -0.87 -8.39
CA ASP A 79 -16.17 -1.22 -9.80
C ASP A 79 -14.67 -1.11 -10.15
N PRO A 80 -14.00 -2.19 -10.63
CA PRO A 80 -12.61 -2.11 -11.05
C PRO A 80 -12.37 -1.08 -12.16
N GLU A 81 -13.33 -0.78 -13.03
CA GLU A 81 -13.16 0.23 -14.09
C GLU A 81 -13.17 1.67 -13.55
N ARG A 82 -13.54 1.85 -12.28
CA ARG A 82 -13.55 3.16 -11.59
C ARG A 82 -12.42 3.30 -10.57
N LEU A 83 -11.46 2.38 -10.58
CA LEU A 83 -10.32 2.37 -9.67
C LEU A 83 -9.02 2.51 -10.45
N VAL A 84 -8.14 3.40 -10.01
CA VAL A 84 -6.78 3.53 -10.56
C VAL A 84 -5.76 3.57 -9.43
N PHE A 85 -4.53 3.16 -9.72
CA PHE A 85 -3.42 3.28 -8.78
C PHE A 85 -2.64 4.57 -9.03
N VAL A 86 -2.36 5.29 -7.94
CA VAL A 86 -1.46 6.45 -7.87
C VAL A 86 -0.44 6.22 -6.75
N ARG A 87 0.64 6.98 -6.69
CA ARG A 87 1.74 6.74 -5.74
C ARG A 87 1.34 7.01 -4.29
N ASN A 88 0.45 7.98 -4.06
CA ASN A 88 0.00 8.37 -2.72
C ASN A 88 -1.28 9.23 -2.77
N ALA A 89 -1.85 9.51 -1.59
CA ALA A 89 -3.06 10.33 -1.45
C ALA A 89 -2.89 11.75 -2.00
N THR A 90 -1.75 12.40 -1.78
CA THR A 90 -1.48 13.75 -2.27
C THR A 90 -1.50 13.81 -3.79
N GLU A 91 -0.91 12.84 -4.47
CA GLU A 91 -0.99 12.73 -5.93
C GLU A 91 -2.42 12.54 -6.42
N GLY A 92 -3.20 11.69 -5.75
CA GLY A 92 -4.62 11.48 -6.11
C GLY A 92 -5.43 12.77 -6.03
N VAL A 93 -5.28 13.54 -4.95
CA VAL A 93 -5.95 14.84 -4.79
C VAL A 93 -5.50 15.83 -5.87
N ASN A 94 -4.20 15.93 -6.14
CA ASN A 94 -3.68 16.84 -7.16
C ASN A 94 -4.17 16.47 -8.57
N ALA A 95 -4.25 15.18 -8.90
CA ALA A 95 -4.76 14.72 -10.19
C ALA A 95 -6.20 15.19 -10.45
N VAL A 96 -7.06 15.16 -9.41
CA VAL A 96 -8.43 15.67 -9.51
C VAL A 96 -8.44 17.19 -9.65
N LEU A 97 -7.78 17.91 -8.74
CA LEU A 97 -7.80 19.39 -8.75
C LEU A 97 -7.19 20.00 -10.02
N SER A 98 -6.20 19.33 -10.62
CA SER A 98 -5.56 19.78 -11.87
C SER A 98 -6.34 19.43 -13.14
N SER A 99 -7.33 18.54 -13.07
CA SER A 99 -8.12 18.10 -14.23
C SER A 99 -9.58 18.57 -14.19
N PHE A 100 -10.08 18.92 -13.01
CA PHE A 100 -11.42 19.43 -12.85
C PHE A 100 -11.47 20.94 -13.21
N PRO A 101 -12.44 21.39 -14.02
CA PRO A 101 -12.55 22.79 -14.43
C PRO A 101 -13.16 23.63 -13.30
N LEU A 102 -12.37 23.90 -12.27
CA LEU A 102 -12.76 24.77 -11.17
C LEU A 102 -12.90 26.22 -11.67
N ASP A 103 -13.98 26.88 -11.30
CA ASP A 103 -14.19 28.31 -11.54
C ASP A 103 -13.93 29.11 -10.25
N THR A 104 -13.80 30.41 -10.41
CA THR A 104 -13.58 31.44 -9.40
C THR A 104 -14.63 31.45 -8.26
N ALA A 105 -15.73 30.71 -8.41
CA ALA A 105 -16.83 30.64 -7.46
C ALA A 105 -17.01 29.25 -6.79
N ASP A 106 -16.13 28.29 -7.09
CA ASP A 106 -16.07 26.96 -6.45
C ASP A 106 -15.26 26.93 -5.15
#